data_AF-A0A7K7L6U6-F1
#
_entry.id   AF-A0A7K7L6U6-F1
#
_cell.length_a   1.000
_cell.length_b   1.000
_cell.length_c   1.000
_cell.angle_alpha   90.00
_cell.angle_beta   90.00
_cell.angle_gamma   90.00
#
_symmetry.space_group_name_H-M   'P 1'
#
loop_
_entity.id
_entity.type
_entity.pdbx_description
1 polymer ?
#
loop_
_entity_poly.entity_id
_entity_poly.type
_entity_poly.pdbx_seq_one_letter_code
_entity_poly.pdbx_strand_id
1 'polypeptide(L)'
;MALLTHLLACVFGTGSWVAINGLWVELPLLVRVLPEQWDLPSYITIIIQMANVGPLFVTLMHRFWPGLLKEVAVIYVVVSLGVVACLLLAFLWNQTSLIAGTPHSTAFLVLTFFLALVDCTSSVTFLPFMMQLEPQYLTTFFIGEGLSGLIPALIALGQGSGISSCVNVTHRVNVTSGNTTEESPDFQMETRYLPANFSTLLFFLLMTGMMVACLVAFFFLARQPKVWELSQQQLFPSTIILSSFDRIPEDGAGSGRGGGCPCPKKTKRPMEDHLETASHPLAKLAFIYLLIAWVSSLTNGVLPSVQSYSCLPYGNAAYHLSATLSSMANPLACIVAMFLPGRSLALLGALTLAGTAFGAYNMAIAVMSPCPLLQQSQWGDVVIVLSWVLFTGTLSYVKVMAGVILRSRSHSALVWYGAVEQLGSLLGALLMFPLVNIYGFFTSADYCSLRCPA
;
A
#
# COMPACT_ATOMS: atom_id res chain seq x y z
N MET A 1 -3.42 8.56 32.42
CA MET A 1 -2.77 9.42 31.40
C MET A 1 -2.16 8.57 30.28
N ALA A 2 -1.25 7.63 30.56
CA ALA A 2 -0.61 6.80 29.52
C ALA A 2 -1.60 6.04 28.60
N LEU A 3 -2.62 5.36 29.17
CA LEU A 3 -3.63 4.64 28.38
C LEU A 3 -4.40 5.55 27.41
N LEU A 4 -4.73 6.78 27.84
CA LEU A 4 -5.41 7.75 27.01
C LEU A 4 -4.51 8.17 25.84
N THR A 5 -3.22 8.41 26.08
CA THR A 5 -2.26 8.74 25.01
C THR A 5 -2.08 7.59 24.03
N HIS A 6 -2.06 6.33 24.49
CA HIS A 6 -2.08 5.15 23.61
C HIS A 6 -3.35 5.12 22.75
N LEU A 7 -4.52 5.33 23.34
CA LEU A 7 -5.78 5.36 22.58
C LEU A 7 -5.79 6.48 21.55
N LEU A 8 -5.34 7.68 21.91
CA LEU A 8 -5.22 8.81 20.99
C LEU A 8 -4.22 8.53 19.86
N ALA A 9 -3.06 7.94 20.16
CA ALA A 9 -2.07 7.54 19.16
C ALA A 9 -2.62 6.49 18.19
N CYS A 10 -3.41 5.54 18.70
CA CYS A 10 -4.09 4.53 17.88
C CYS A 10 -5.10 5.18 16.93
N VAL A 11 -5.99 6.04 17.45
CA VAL A 11 -7.00 6.76 16.65
C VAL A 11 -6.36 7.75 15.66
N PHE A 12 -5.22 8.32 16.00
CA PHE A 12 -4.47 9.15 15.06
C PHE A 12 -3.84 8.30 13.95
N GLY A 13 -3.30 7.13 14.28
CA GLY A 13 -2.78 6.17 13.32
C GLY A 13 -3.85 5.63 12.37
N THR A 14 -5.08 5.36 12.85
CA THR A 14 -6.17 4.88 11.99
C THR A 14 -6.48 5.87 10.88
N GLY A 15 -6.50 7.17 11.16
CA GLY A 15 -6.80 8.20 10.16
C GLY A 15 -5.72 8.44 9.09
N SER A 16 -4.62 7.68 9.09
CA SER A 16 -3.53 7.85 8.10
C SER A 16 -3.89 7.31 6.71
N TRP A 17 -4.59 6.17 6.64
CA TRP A 17 -4.93 5.45 5.41
C TRP A 17 -6.41 5.08 5.32
N VAL A 18 -7.23 5.55 6.27
CA VAL A 18 -8.62 5.10 6.39
C VAL A 18 -9.42 5.42 5.14
N ALA A 19 -9.20 6.57 4.51
CA ALA A 19 -10.02 7.03 3.41
C ALA A 19 -9.82 6.14 2.16
N ILE A 20 -8.58 5.94 1.74
CA ILE A 20 -8.27 5.08 0.60
C ILE A 20 -8.59 3.62 0.90
N ASN A 21 -8.29 3.10 2.10
CA ASN A 21 -8.67 1.73 2.46
C ASN A 21 -10.19 1.54 2.45
N GLY A 22 -10.94 2.54 2.92
CA GLY A 22 -12.40 2.57 2.85
C GLY A 22 -12.94 2.51 1.42
N LEU A 23 -12.32 3.24 0.48
CA LEU A 23 -12.68 3.17 -0.94
C LEU A 23 -12.45 1.76 -1.51
N TRP A 24 -11.30 1.15 -1.22
CA TRP A 24 -10.96 -0.18 -1.72
C TRP A 24 -11.94 -1.26 -1.26
N VAL A 25 -12.38 -1.22 0.01
CA VAL A 25 -13.37 -2.20 0.50
C VAL A 25 -14.77 -1.94 -0.06
N GLU A 26 -15.12 -0.70 -0.41
CA GLU A 26 -16.46 -0.37 -0.95
C GLU A 26 -16.56 -0.55 -2.47
N LEU A 27 -15.45 -0.85 -3.15
CA LEU A 27 -15.41 -1.11 -4.60
C LEU A 27 -16.48 -2.08 -5.13
N PRO A 28 -16.82 -3.21 -4.46
CA PRO A 28 -17.84 -4.13 -4.96
C PRO A 28 -19.22 -3.49 -5.17
N LEU A 29 -19.54 -2.40 -4.45
CA LEU A 29 -20.76 -1.62 -4.65
C LEU A 29 -20.54 -0.48 -5.65
N LEU A 30 -19.40 0.22 -5.59
CA LEU A 30 -19.10 1.37 -6.46
C LEU A 30 -19.03 0.98 -7.94
N VAL A 31 -18.37 -0.15 -8.24
CA VAL A 31 -18.21 -0.71 -9.60
C VAL A 31 -19.55 -0.95 -10.31
N ARG A 32 -20.66 -1.06 -9.57
CA ARG A 32 -21.98 -1.31 -10.15
C ARG A 32 -22.74 -0.06 -10.53
N VAL A 33 -22.39 1.07 -9.90
CA VAL A 33 -23.13 2.32 -10.02
C VAL A 33 -22.33 3.34 -10.83
N LEU A 34 -21.01 3.37 -10.65
CA LEU A 34 -20.14 4.30 -11.34
C LEU A 34 -19.89 3.86 -12.79
N PRO A 35 -19.84 4.80 -13.75
CA PRO A 35 -19.73 4.49 -15.17
C PRO A 35 -18.41 3.81 -15.53
N GLU A 36 -17.35 3.98 -14.74
CA GLU A 36 -16.04 3.34 -14.93
C GLU A 36 -16.06 1.83 -14.63
N GLN A 37 -17.07 1.33 -13.91
CA GLN A 37 -17.22 -0.09 -13.62
C GLN A 37 -15.93 -0.77 -13.12
N TRP A 38 -15.52 -1.88 -13.72
CA TRP A 38 -14.38 -2.70 -13.29
C TRP A 38 -13.03 -2.03 -13.54
N ASP A 39 -13.02 -0.93 -14.30
CA ASP A 39 -11.84 -0.12 -14.53
C ASP A 39 -11.57 0.84 -13.37
N LEU A 40 -12.57 1.11 -12.53
CA LEU A 40 -12.48 2.02 -11.39
C LEU A 40 -11.24 1.81 -10.48
N PRO A 41 -10.83 0.57 -10.14
CA PRO A 41 -9.58 0.31 -9.40
C PRO A 41 -8.33 0.92 -10.07
N SER A 42 -8.22 0.81 -11.39
CA SER A 42 -7.07 1.36 -12.13
C SER A 42 -7.09 2.90 -12.16
N TYR A 43 -8.27 3.53 -12.19
CA TYR A 43 -8.43 4.97 -12.00
C TYR A 43 -8.00 5.40 -10.59
N ILE A 44 -8.44 4.69 -9.55
CA ILE A 44 -8.04 4.97 -8.16
C ILE A 44 -6.51 4.84 -8.03
N THR A 45 -5.91 3.79 -8.57
CA THR A 45 -4.46 3.59 -8.53
C THR A 45 -3.68 4.74 -9.18
N ILE A 46 -4.04 5.17 -10.40
CA ILE A 46 -3.32 6.29 -11.04
C ILE A 46 -3.53 7.61 -10.29
N ILE A 47 -4.72 7.83 -9.72
CA ILE A 47 -5.02 8.99 -8.88
C ILE A 47 -4.15 9.01 -7.62
N ILE A 48 -3.99 7.86 -6.94
CA ILE A 48 -3.08 7.74 -5.80
C ILE A 48 -1.65 8.07 -6.21
N GLN A 49 -1.22 7.62 -7.39
CA GLN A 49 0.12 7.95 -7.87
C GLN A 49 0.31 9.44 -8.14
N MET A 50 -0.69 10.14 -8.68
CA MET A 50 -0.66 11.60 -8.84
C MET A 50 -0.63 12.34 -7.49
N ALA A 51 -1.30 11.79 -6.48
CA ALA A 51 -1.36 12.36 -5.14
C ALA A 51 -0.02 12.35 -4.39
N ASN A 52 0.98 11.58 -4.85
CA ASN A 52 2.35 11.64 -4.32
C ASN A 52 3.03 13.02 -4.47
N VAL A 53 2.41 13.95 -5.21
CA VAL A 53 2.76 15.38 -5.20
C VAL A 53 2.73 15.97 -3.79
N GLY A 54 1.88 15.48 -2.88
CA GLY A 54 1.78 15.94 -1.50
C GLY A 54 3.06 15.67 -0.69
N PRO A 55 3.49 14.40 -0.53
CA PRO A 55 4.78 14.07 0.09
C PRO A 55 5.98 14.76 -0.54
N LEU A 56 5.99 14.87 -1.87
CA LEU A 56 7.04 15.58 -2.60
C LEU A 56 7.08 17.05 -2.20
N PHE A 57 5.92 17.72 -2.17
CA PHE A 57 5.81 19.11 -1.73
C PHE A 57 6.34 19.29 -0.31
N VAL A 58 5.91 18.45 0.64
CA VAL A 58 6.38 18.52 2.04
C VAL A 58 7.91 18.34 2.11
N THR A 59 8.46 17.40 1.37
CA THR A 59 9.91 17.11 1.37
C THR A 59 10.71 18.26 0.76
N LEU A 60 10.26 18.83 -0.36
CA LEU A 60 10.91 19.97 -1.00
C LEU A 60 10.85 21.22 -0.12
N MET A 61 9.73 21.47 0.56
CA MET A 61 9.61 22.58 1.50
C MET A 61 10.60 22.45 2.67
N HIS A 62 10.75 21.26 3.26
CA HIS A 62 11.75 21.03 4.31
C HIS A 62 13.18 21.20 3.80
N ARG A 63 13.43 20.88 2.52
CA ARG A 63 14.75 21.00 1.89
C ARG A 63 15.13 22.45 1.59
N PHE A 64 14.21 23.25 1.05
CA PHE A 64 14.48 24.62 0.59
C PHE A 64 14.18 25.69 1.64
N TRP A 65 13.21 25.46 2.52
CA TRP A 65 12.78 26.42 3.55
C TRP A 65 12.66 25.75 4.93
N PRO A 66 13.79 25.32 5.53
CA PRO A 66 13.78 24.66 6.83
C PRO A 66 13.15 25.57 7.90
N GLY A 67 12.15 25.05 8.61
CA GLY A 67 11.46 25.77 9.69
C GLY A 67 10.24 26.61 9.28
N LEU A 68 9.98 26.80 7.98
CA LEU A 68 8.77 27.51 7.52
C LEU A 68 7.51 26.67 7.73
N LEU A 69 7.60 25.36 7.45
CA LEU A 69 6.52 24.43 7.71
C LEU A 69 6.53 23.99 9.18
N LYS A 70 5.52 24.45 9.93
CA LYS A 70 5.22 23.89 11.24
C LYS A 70 4.49 22.57 11.03
N GLU A 71 5.11 21.44 11.38
CA GLU A 71 4.52 20.09 11.24
C GLU A 71 3.09 20.02 11.77
N VAL A 72 2.82 20.61 12.94
CA VAL A 72 1.48 20.63 13.55
C VAL A 72 0.46 21.34 12.66
N ALA A 73 0.84 22.45 12.02
CA ALA A 73 -0.05 23.18 11.12
C ALA A 73 -0.32 22.38 9.84
N VAL A 74 0.70 21.70 9.29
CA VAL A 74 0.54 20.83 8.12
C VAL A 74 -0.44 19.69 8.42
N ILE A 75 -0.30 19.03 9.57
CA ILE A 75 -1.21 17.94 9.97
C ILE A 75 -2.66 18.45 10.12
N TYR A 76 -2.87 19.61 10.75
CA TYR A 76 -4.23 20.19 10.84
C TYR A 76 -4.83 20.45 9.46
N VAL A 77 -4.07 21.02 8.52
CA VAL A 77 -4.54 21.29 7.16
C VAL A 77 -4.87 19.98 6.43
N VAL A 78 -3.97 19.00 6.47
CA VAL A 78 -4.13 17.71 5.80
C VAL A 78 -5.34 16.95 6.34
N VAL A 79 -5.47 16.82 7.67
CA VAL A 79 -6.60 16.09 8.26
C VAL A 79 -7.92 16.81 8.03
N SER A 80 -7.95 18.15 8.12
CA SER A 80 -9.17 18.93 7.85
C SER A 80 -9.61 18.80 6.39
N LEU A 81 -8.65 18.81 5.45
CA LEU A 81 -8.92 18.53 4.04
C LEU A 81 -9.53 17.13 3.86
N GLY A 82 -8.99 16.12 4.56
CA GLY A 82 -9.51 14.77 4.53
C GLY A 82 -10.94 14.65 5.07
N VAL A 83 -11.26 15.33 6.17
CA VAL A 83 -12.63 15.39 6.72
C VAL A 83 -13.59 15.99 5.70
N VAL A 84 -13.23 17.13 5.11
CA VAL A 84 -14.08 17.82 4.12
C VAL A 84 -14.25 16.95 2.86
N ALA A 85 -13.17 16.37 2.34
CA ALA A 85 -13.23 15.51 1.17
C ALA A 85 -14.07 14.24 1.40
N CYS A 86 -13.92 13.57 2.55
CA CYS A 86 -14.76 12.41 2.92
C CYS A 86 -16.24 12.80 3.06
N LEU A 87 -16.52 13.94 3.69
CA LEU A 87 -17.89 14.41 3.87
C LEU A 87 -18.54 14.72 2.52
N LEU A 88 -17.84 15.44 1.64
CA LEU A 88 -18.32 15.74 0.29
C LEU A 88 -18.51 14.46 -0.53
N LEU A 89 -17.60 13.48 -0.40
CA LEU A 89 -17.69 12.20 -1.09
C LEU A 89 -18.97 11.46 -0.71
N ALA A 90 -19.37 11.50 0.57
CA ALA A 90 -20.60 10.85 1.02
C ALA A 90 -21.86 11.30 0.26
N PHE A 91 -21.91 12.56 -0.19
CA PHE A 91 -23.04 13.11 -0.95
C PHE A 91 -22.85 13.11 -2.47
N LEU A 92 -21.60 13.20 -2.94
CA LEU A 92 -21.29 13.43 -4.35
C LEU A 92 -20.77 12.20 -5.09
N TRP A 93 -20.56 11.06 -4.41
CA TRP A 93 -19.96 9.87 -5.02
C TRP A 93 -20.69 9.36 -6.26
N ASN A 94 -22.03 9.46 -6.33
CA ASN A 94 -22.83 8.96 -7.46
C ASN A 94 -23.06 9.98 -8.57
N GLN A 95 -22.53 11.20 -8.44
CA GLN A 95 -22.75 12.27 -9.41
C GLN A 95 -21.85 12.03 -10.63
N THR A 96 -22.47 12.03 -11.81
CA THR A 96 -21.78 11.82 -13.08
C THR A 96 -21.78 13.09 -13.92
N SER A 97 -20.74 13.27 -14.71
CA SER A 97 -20.62 14.37 -15.67
C SER A 97 -20.03 13.84 -16.98
N LEU A 98 -20.37 14.47 -18.09
CA LEU A 98 -19.87 14.09 -19.41
C LEU A 98 -18.49 14.71 -19.66
N ILE A 99 -17.46 13.87 -19.87
CA ILE A 99 -16.15 14.27 -20.38
C ILE A 99 -15.98 13.62 -21.75
N ALA A 100 -15.63 14.39 -22.77
CA ALA A 100 -15.39 13.87 -24.13
C ALA A 100 -16.54 12.99 -24.70
N GLY A 101 -17.77 13.22 -24.26
CA GLY A 101 -18.95 12.46 -24.70
C GLY A 101 -19.25 11.19 -23.89
N THR A 102 -18.37 10.77 -22.97
CA THR A 102 -18.58 9.62 -22.09
C THR A 102 -18.93 10.06 -20.66
N PRO A 103 -19.86 9.38 -19.98
CA PRO A 103 -20.18 9.69 -18.59
C PRO A 103 -19.03 9.23 -17.68
N HIS A 104 -18.61 10.12 -16.78
CA HIS A 104 -17.56 9.85 -15.80
C HIS A 104 -17.97 10.30 -14.40
N SER A 105 -17.52 9.59 -13.37
CA SER A 105 -17.73 9.92 -11.96
C SER A 105 -16.75 10.98 -11.47
N THR A 106 -16.72 12.14 -12.14
CA THR A 106 -15.70 13.18 -11.92
C THR A 106 -15.62 13.68 -10.48
N ALA A 107 -16.78 13.85 -9.82
CA ALA A 107 -16.82 14.24 -8.42
C ALA A 107 -16.12 13.19 -7.53
N PHE A 108 -16.42 11.91 -7.75
CA PHE A 108 -15.77 10.79 -7.06
C PHE A 108 -14.26 10.78 -7.31
N LEU A 109 -13.80 10.90 -8.56
CA LEU A 109 -12.38 10.86 -8.93
C LEU A 109 -11.60 12.05 -8.34
N VAL A 110 -12.16 13.26 -8.38
CA VAL A 110 -11.52 14.47 -7.82
C VAL A 110 -11.46 14.39 -6.29
N LEU A 111 -12.52 13.93 -5.64
CA LEU A 111 -12.51 13.76 -4.18
C LEU A 111 -11.56 12.63 -3.76
N THR A 112 -11.48 11.55 -4.54
CA THR A 112 -10.48 10.49 -4.35
C THR A 112 -9.06 11.02 -4.47
N PHE A 113 -8.78 11.97 -5.37
CA PHE A 113 -7.47 12.65 -5.43
C PHE A 113 -7.13 13.39 -4.14
N PHE A 114 -8.08 14.15 -3.58
CA PHE A 114 -7.85 14.84 -2.30
C PHE A 114 -7.67 13.87 -1.13
N LEU A 115 -8.43 12.77 -1.10
CA LEU A 115 -8.27 11.72 -0.09
C LEU A 115 -6.91 11.03 -0.22
N ALA A 116 -6.50 10.67 -1.44
CA ALA A 116 -5.18 10.12 -1.68
C ALA A 116 -4.07 11.11 -1.32
N LEU A 117 -4.26 12.41 -1.59
CA LEU A 117 -3.30 13.45 -1.21
C LEU A 117 -3.12 13.50 0.30
N VAL A 118 -4.22 13.37 1.04
CA VAL A 118 -4.23 13.30 2.50
C VAL A 118 -3.50 12.06 3.00
N ASP A 119 -3.83 10.87 2.48
CA ASP A 119 -3.27 9.60 2.94
C ASP A 119 -1.77 9.45 2.59
N CYS A 120 -1.36 9.88 1.39
CA CYS A 120 0.05 9.91 1.03
C CYS A 120 0.82 10.92 1.91
N THR A 121 0.27 12.12 2.13
CA THR A 121 0.95 13.17 2.91
C THR A 121 0.99 12.87 4.41
N SER A 122 -0.03 12.21 4.95
CA SER A 122 -0.09 11.79 6.36
C SER A 122 1.06 10.84 6.69
N SER A 123 1.39 9.91 5.78
CA SER A 123 2.47 8.94 5.93
C SER A 123 3.85 9.59 6.15
N VAL A 124 4.08 10.78 5.58
CA VAL A 124 5.35 11.52 5.75
C VAL A 124 5.30 12.62 6.83
N THR A 125 4.12 12.97 7.35
CA THR A 125 3.96 14.06 8.33
C THR A 125 3.59 13.57 9.73
N PHE A 126 2.83 12.49 9.85
CA PHE A 126 2.35 11.96 11.13
C PHE A 126 3.47 11.29 11.91
N LEU A 127 4.32 10.53 11.23
CA LEU A 127 5.43 9.84 11.87
C LEU A 127 6.46 10.81 12.49
N PRO A 128 6.94 11.87 11.80
CA PRO A 128 7.75 12.92 12.42
C PRO A 128 7.15 13.53 13.70
N PHE A 129 5.83 13.79 13.69
CA PHE A 129 5.13 14.28 14.87
C PHE A 129 5.14 13.25 16.01
N MET A 130 4.83 11.98 15.72
CA MET A 130 4.81 10.92 16.73
C MET A 130 6.19 10.64 17.35
N MET A 131 7.27 10.88 16.61
CA MET A 131 8.65 10.79 17.12
C MET A 131 9.00 11.89 18.14
N GLN A 132 8.14 12.90 18.35
CA GLN A 132 8.31 13.91 19.42
C GLN A 132 7.67 13.48 20.76
N LEU A 133 6.91 12.39 20.74
CA LEU A 133 6.33 11.75 21.92
C LEU A 133 7.19 10.57 22.37
N GLU A 134 6.84 9.96 23.49
CA GLU A 134 7.59 8.79 23.99
C GLU A 134 7.53 7.62 23.00
N PRO A 135 8.62 6.83 22.85
CA PRO A 135 8.72 5.79 21.83
C PRO A 135 7.66 4.69 21.94
N GLN A 136 7.11 4.47 23.14
CA GLN A 136 6.02 3.51 23.38
C GLN A 136 4.73 3.83 22.63
N TYR A 137 4.52 5.10 22.23
CA TYR A 137 3.34 5.49 21.46
C TYR A 137 3.48 5.23 19.95
N LEU A 138 4.71 5.06 19.44
CA LEU A 138 4.95 4.74 18.02
C LEU A 138 4.42 3.35 17.66
N THR A 139 4.61 2.36 18.53
CA THR A 139 4.06 1.01 18.31
C THR A 139 2.54 1.03 18.25
N THR A 140 1.91 1.87 19.08
CA THR A 140 0.45 2.01 19.11
C THR A 140 -0.08 2.76 17.88
N PHE A 141 0.68 3.73 17.37
CA PHE A 141 0.39 4.39 16.10
C PHE A 141 0.37 3.38 14.93
N PHE A 142 1.37 2.50 14.83
CA PHE A 142 1.41 1.47 13.78
C PHE A 142 0.27 0.44 13.91
N ILE A 143 -0.16 0.12 15.13
CA ILE A 143 -1.37 -0.68 15.34
C ILE A 143 -2.59 0.05 14.78
N GLY A 144 -2.72 1.35 15.06
CA GLY A 144 -3.75 2.21 14.51
C GLY A 144 -3.76 2.24 12.98
N GLU A 145 -2.58 2.40 12.36
CA GLU A 145 -2.41 2.35 10.91
C GLU A 145 -2.92 1.03 10.32
N GLY A 146 -2.68 -0.12 10.97
CA GLY A 146 -3.27 -1.40 10.54
C GLY A 146 -4.79 -1.48 10.71
N LEU A 147 -5.33 -0.87 11.75
CA LEU A 147 -6.78 -0.80 11.96
C LEU A 147 -7.50 0.09 10.93
N SER A 148 -6.77 0.95 10.20
CA SER A 148 -7.32 1.79 9.14
C SER A 148 -7.95 1.00 7.99
N GLY A 149 -7.48 -0.23 7.72
CA GLY A 149 -8.07 -1.13 6.74
C GLY A 149 -9.07 -2.11 7.34
N LEU A 150 -8.83 -2.58 8.58
CA LEU A 150 -9.71 -3.54 9.25
C LEU A 150 -11.08 -2.95 9.61
N ILE A 151 -11.14 -1.74 10.16
CA ILE A 151 -12.40 -1.14 10.60
C ILE A 151 -13.35 -0.91 9.42
N PRO A 152 -12.95 -0.27 8.32
CA PRO A 152 -13.83 -0.10 7.15
C PRO A 152 -14.28 -1.43 6.55
N ALA A 153 -13.40 -2.44 6.52
CA ALA A 153 -13.77 -3.76 6.03
C ALA A 153 -14.86 -4.43 6.86
N LEU A 154 -14.77 -4.38 8.19
CA LEU A 154 -15.81 -4.92 9.07
C LEU A 154 -17.14 -4.19 8.87
N ILE A 155 -17.10 -2.87 8.65
CA ILE A 155 -18.27 -2.08 8.31
C ILE A 155 -18.85 -2.52 6.96
N ALA A 156 -18.04 -2.69 5.93
CA ALA A 156 -18.46 -3.14 4.59
C ALA A 156 -19.00 -4.58 4.57
N LEU A 157 -18.44 -5.48 5.39
CA LEU A 157 -18.98 -6.82 5.61
C LEU A 157 -20.36 -6.76 6.29
N GLY A 158 -20.51 -5.95 7.34
CA GLY A 158 -21.80 -5.71 8.00
C GLY A 158 -22.84 -5.04 7.09
N GLN A 159 -22.38 -4.19 6.17
CA GLN A 159 -23.19 -3.59 5.10
C GLN A 159 -23.74 -4.65 4.14
N GLY A 160 -23.11 -5.82 4.07
CA GLY A 160 -23.39 -6.79 3.01
C GLY A 160 -22.93 -6.27 1.65
N SER A 161 -21.84 -5.48 1.64
CA SER A 161 -21.28 -4.87 0.43
C SER A 161 -20.96 -5.96 -0.59
N GLY A 162 -21.74 -5.97 -1.67
CA GLY A 162 -21.53 -6.86 -2.79
C GLY A 162 -22.30 -8.18 -2.79
N ILE A 163 -23.00 -8.61 -1.72
CA ILE A 163 -23.64 -9.95 -1.64
C ILE A 163 -24.47 -10.27 -2.90
N SER A 164 -24.23 -11.46 -3.46
CA SER A 164 -24.85 -11.96 -4.69
C SER A 164 -25.63 -13.26 -4.45
N SER A 165 -26.71 -13.44 -5.20
CA SER A 165 -27.43 -14.70 -5.36
C SER A 165 -27.52 -15.03 -6.84
N CYS A 166 -27.29 -16.29 -7.19
CA CYS A 166 -27.44 -16.75 -8.56
C CYS A 166 -28.91 -17.05 -8.85
N VAL A 167 -29.46 -16.39 -9.86
CA VAL A 167 -30.83 -16.63 -10.31
C VAL A 167 -30.81 -17.23 -11.71
N ASN A 168 -31.68 -18.21 -11.94
CA ASN A 168 -31.85 -18.81 -13.26
C ASN A 168 -32.79 -17.93 -14.08
N VAL A 169 -32.25 -17.27 -15.10
CA VAL A 169 -33.00 -16.39 -16.02
C VAL A 169 -33.23 -17.15 -17.32
N THR A 170 -34.49 -17.18 -17.76
CA THR A 170 -34.88 -17.78 -19.04
C THR A 170 -34.83 -16.72 -20.12
N HIS A 171 -33.80 -16.79 -20.96
CA HIS A 171 -33.72 -16.01 -22.20
C HIS A 171 -34.37 -16.82 -23.32
N ARG A 172 -35.22 -16.17 -24.13
CA ARG A 172 -35.74 -16.79 -25.35
C ARG A 172 -34.76 -16.50 -26.48
N VAL A 173 -34.11 -17.54 -26.99
CA VAL A 173 -33.15 -17.40 -28.08
C VAL A 173 -33.74 -18.00 -29.34
N ASN A 174 -33.70 -17.23 -30.44
CA ASN A 174 -34.11 -17.72 -31.75
C ASN A 174 -32.97 -18.57 -32.31
N VAL A 175 -33.10 -19.89 -32.20
CA VAL A 175 -32.11 -20.80 -32.77
C VAL A 175 -32.52 -21.10 -34.20
N THR A 176 -31.78 -20.53 -35.15
CA THR A 176 -31.86 -20.92 -36.56
C THR A 176 -31.18 -22.27 -36.75
N SER A 177 -31.97 -23.33 -37.00
CA SER A 177 -31.45 -24.62 -37.44
C SER A 177 -31.93 -24.87 -38.86
N GLY A 178 -31.05 -24.70 -39.84
CA GLY A 178 -31.42 -24.73 -41.26
C GLY A 178 -32.29 -23.52 -41.67
N ASN A 179 -33.43 -23.78 -42.34
CA ASN A 179 -34.39 -22.75 -42.77
C ASN A 179 -35.48 -22.41 -41.72
N THR A 180 -35.42 -23.03 -40.54
CA THR A 180 -36.41 -22.85 -39.48
C THR A 180 -35.78 -22.18 -38.26
N THR A 181 -36.36 -21.05 -37.86
CA THR A 181 -36.11 -20.41 -36.56
C THR A 181 -37.05 -21.02 -35.53
N GLU A 182 -36.50 -21.74 -34.56
CA GLU A 182 -37.25 -22.22 -33.38
C GLU A 182 -36.89 -21.36 -32.16
N GLU A 183 -37.90 -20.91 -31.42
CA GLU A 183 -37.71 -20.27 -30.11
C GLU A 183 -37.40 -21.36 -29.08
N SER A 184 -36.16 -21.46 -28.64
CA SER A 184 -35.79 -22.34 -27.53
C SER A 184 -35.49 -21.54 -26.26
N PRO A 185 -35.94 -22.00 -25.07
CA PRO A 185 -35.57 -21.38 -23.82
C PRO A 185 -34.12 -21.72 -23.49
N ASP A 186 -33.29 -20.68 -23.40
CA ASP A 186 -31.91 -20.75 -22.93
C ASP A 186 -31.88 -20.35 -21.45
N PHE A 187 -31.39 -21.25 -20.61
CA PHE A 187 -31.30 -21.02 -19.17
C PHE A 187 -29.92 -20.46 -18.86
N GLN A 188 -29.86 -19.18 -18.50
CA GLN A 188 -28.61 -18.52 -18.11
C GLN A 188 -28.67 -18.14 -16.63
N MET A 189 -27.65 -18.57 -15.89
CA MET A 189 -27.45 -18.13 -14.51
C MET A 189 -26.84 -16.73 -14.54
N GLU A 190 -27.53 -15.77 -13.94
CA GLU A 190 -27.07 -14.39 -13.80
C GLU A 190 -26.86 -14.07 -12.32
N THR A 191 -25.85 -13.24 -12.03
CA THR A 191 -25.64 -12.76 -10.67
C THR A 191 -26.64 -11.67 -10.33
N ARG A 192 -27.55 -11.96 -9.39
CA ARG A 192 -28.42 -10.96 -8.80
C ARG A 192 -27.87 -10.50 -7.47
N TYR A 193 -27.49 -9.23 -7.42
CA TYR A 193 -26.98 -8.65 -6.20
C TYR A 193 -28.11 -8.24 -5.25
N LEU A 194 -27.93 -8.60 -3.97
CA LEU A 194 -28.81 -8.15 -2.91
C LEU A 194 -28.50 -6.69 -2.55
N PRO A 195 -29.53 -5.90 -2.18
CA PRO A 195 -29.31 -4.56 -1.68
C PRO A 195 -28.49 -4.63 -0.39
N ALA A 196 -27.56 -3.69 -0.25
CA ALA A 196 -26.82 -3.50 0.99
C ALA A 196 -27.77 -3.22 2.17
N ASN A 197 -27.43 -3.73 3.35
CA ASN A 197 -28.18 -3.52 4.60
C ASN A 197 -28.29 -2.03 4.96
N PHE A 198 -27.29 -1.23 4.57
CA PHE A 198 -27.32 0.22 4.64
C PHE A 198 -26.62 0.85 3.42
N SER A 199 -26.88 2.13 3.19
CA SER A 199 -26.42 2.84 1.97
C SER A 199 -24.92 3.17 2.00
N THR A 200 -24.31 3.26 0.82
CA THR A 200 -22.94 3.76 0.63
C THR A 200 -22.75 5.19 1.16
N LEU A 201 -23.81 5.99 1.23
CA LEU A 201 -23.79 7.29 1.90
C LEU A 201 -23.50 7.14 3.40
N LEU A 202 -24.16 6.20 4.10
CA LEU A 202 -23.88 5.95 5.51
C LEU A 202 -22.45 5.43 5.71
N PHE A 203 -21.97 4.56 4.81
CA PHE A 203 -20.58 4.08 4.82
C PHE A 203 -19.60 5.26 4.80
N PHE A 204 -19.70 6.18 3.83
CA PHE A 204 -18.80 7.33 3.74
C PHE A 204 -18.99 8.35 4.89
N LEU A 205 -20.18 8.45 5.48
CA LEU A 205 -20.37 9.23 6.71
C LEU A 205 -19.64 8.60 7.91
N LEU A 206 -19.61 7.27 8.03
CA LEU A 206 -18.82 6.58 9.06
C LEU A 206 -17.32 6.84 8.85
N MET A 207 -16.85 6.79 7.61
CA MET A 207 -15.47 7.14 7.25
C MET A 207 -15.13 8.60 7.61
N THR A 208 -16.07 9.52 7.37
CA THR A 208 -15.95 10.91 7.82
C THR A 208 -15.84 11.00 9.33
N GLY A 209 -16.66 10.24 10.07
CA GLY A 209 -16.59 10.13 11.53
C GLY A 209 -15.22 9.66 12.03
N MET A 210 -14.61 8.68 11.35
CA MET A 210 -13.25 8.23 11.65
C MET A 210 -12.19 9.32 11.40
N MET A 211 -12.32 10.09 10.31
CA MET A 211 -11.42 11.22 10.04
C MET A 211 -11.57 12.36 11.07
N VAL A 212 -12.81 12.63 11.51
CA VAL A 212 -13.07 13.58 12.60
C VAL A 212 -12.44 13.07 13.90
N ALA A 213 -12.56 11.78 14.22
CA ALA A 213 -11.92 11.19 15.38
C ALA A 213 -10.40 11.33 15.32
N CYS A 214 -9.77 11.15 14.15
CA CYS A 214 -8.35 11.41 13.94
C CYS A 214 -7.98 12.88 14.21
N LEU A 215 -8.77 13.84 13.70
CA LEU A 215 -8.55 15.28 13.95
C LEU A 215 -8.62 15.62 15.44
N VAL A 216 -9.64 15.08 16.13
CA VAL A 216 -9.81 15.26 17.58
C VAL A 216 -8.67 14.60 18.35
N ALA A 217 -8.25 13.40 17.95
CA ALA A 217 -7.11 12.73 18.58
C ALA A 217 -5.83 13.54 18.43
N PHE A 218 -5.56 14.05 17.23
CA PHE A 218 -4.43 14.93 16.97
C PHE A 218 -4.49 16.22 17.79
N PHE A 219 -5.67 16.83 17.92
CA PHE A 219 -5.85 18.04 18.72
C PHE A 219 -5.45 17.86 20.19
N PHE A 220 -5.73 16.70 20.78
CA PHE A 220 -5.31 16.36 22.13
C PHE A 220 -3.83 15.98 22.21
N LEU A 221 -3.31 15.21 21.25
CA LEU A 221 -1.89 14.85 21.18
C LEU A 221 -0.99 16.09 21.02
N ALA A 222 -1.40 17.05 20.20
CA ALA A 222 -0.65 18.28 19.95
C ALA A 222 -0.52 19.17 21.21
N ARG A 223 -1.34 18.95 22.24
CA ARG A 223 -1.29 19.65 23.53
C ARG A 223 -0.49 18.92 24.60
N GLN A 224 -0.04 17.69 24.34
CA GLN A 224 0.77 16.95 25.28
C GLN A 224 2.18 17.58 25.38
N PRO A 225 2.83 17.50 26.55
CA PRO A 225 4.20 17.96 26.71
C PRO A 225 5.11 17.18 25.77
N LYS A 226 5.84 17.91 24.93
CA LYS A 226 6.80 17.32 24.00
C LYS A 226 8.07 16.97 24.74
N VAL A 227 8.47 15.70 24.72
CA VAL A 227 9.73 15.26 25.32
C VAL A 227 10.81 15.35 24.24
N TRP A 228 11.37 16.55 24.07
CA TRP A 228 12.43 16.79 23.09
C TRP A 228 13.72 16.01 23.40
N GLU A 229 13.97 15.74 24.69
CA GLU A 229 15.23 15.18 25.20
C GLU A 229 15.45 13.68 24.85
N LEU A 230 14.39 12.88 24.67
CA LEU A 230 14.52 11.47 24.26
C LEU A 230 14.55 11.26 22.74
N SER A 231 14.03 12.20 21.97
CA SER A 231 13.95 12.12 20.50
C SER A 231 15.30 12.38 19.83
N GLN A 232 16.12 13.31 20.35
CA GLN A 232 17.49 13.52 19.83
C GLN A 232 18.46 12.39 20.22
N GLN A 233 18.27 11.75 21.38
CA GLN A 233 18.98 10.50 21.71
C GLN A 233 18.52 9.32 20.85
N GLN A 234 17.33 9.37 20.24
CA GLN A 234 16.88 8.40 19.23
C GLN A 234 17.15 8.80 17.76
N LEU A 235 17.52 10.05 17.51
CA LEU A 235 18.26 10.45 16.30
C LEU A 235 19.73 9.96 16.36
N PHE A 236 20.25 9.67 17.57
CA PHE A 236 21.61 9.17 17.85
C PHE A 236 21.72 8.06 18.93
N PRO A 237 21.01 6.91 18.85
CA PRO A 237 21.41 5.72 19.57
C PRO A 237 22.13 4.83 18.56
N SER A 238 23.43 5.10 18.38
CA SER A 238 24.36 4.01 18.65
C SER A 238 23.85 3.30 19.90
N THR A 239 23.62 1.97 19.87
CA THR A 239 23.09 1.12 20.96
C THR A 239 21.64 0.63 20.77
N ILE A 240 21.39 -0.18 19.74
CA ILE A 240 20.94 -1.54 20.06
C ILE A 240 22.25 -2.31 20.23
N ILE A 241 22.60 -2.69 21.46
CA ILE A 241 23.67 -3.65 21.72
C ILE A 241 23.25 -4.95 21.03
N LEU A 242 23.72 -5.15 19.81
CA LEU A 242 24.03 -6.48 19.33
C LEU A 242 25.51 -6.69 19.64
N SER A 243 25.77 -7.12 20.87
CA SER A 243 27.03 -7.76 21.23
C SER A 243 27.19 -9.01 20.35
N SER A 244 27.89 -8.88 19.23
CA SER A 244 28.71 -9.92 18.57
C SER A 244 29.03 -9.48 17.14
N PHE A 245 30.21 -8.86 16.96
CA PHE A 245 31.25 -9.21 15.97
C PHE A 245 32.22 -8.03 15.86
N ASP A 246 33.03 -7.87 16.91
CA ASP A 246 34.38 -7.33 16.76
C ASP A 246 35.33 -8.26 17.53
N ARG A 247 35.96 -9.17 16.79
CA ARG A 247 37.16 -9.89 17.18
C ARG A 247 37.99 -10.12 15.93
N ILE A 248 38.70 -9.07 15.52
CA ILE A 248 40.03 -9.25 14.93
C ILE A 248 40.99 -9.07 16.11
N PRO A 249 41.79 -10.09 16.51
CA PRO A 249 42.73 -9.93 17.61
C PRO A 249 43.86 -9.02 17.15
N GLU A 250 44.00 -7.85 17.77
CA GLU A 250 45.30 -7.19 17.87
C GLU A 250 46.08 -7.87 18.99
N ASP A 251 47.14 -8.58 18.62
CA ASP A 251 48.14 -9.07 19.56
C ASP A 251 48.82 -7.88 20.23
N GLY A 252 48.57 -7.76 21.53
CA GLY A 252 49.34 -6.89 22.41
C GLY A 252 50.67 -7.55 22.79
N ALA A 253 51.76 -6.81 22.58
CA ALA A 253 53.01 -7.06 23.31
C ALA A 253 53.72 -5.74 23.62
N GLY A 254 53.72 -5.37 24.91
CA GLY A 254 54.91 -4.82 25.57
C GLY A 254 55.11 -3.29 25.59
N SER A 255 54.79 -2.68 26.74
CA SER A 255 55.66 -1.81 27.53
C SER A 255 56.86 -1.13 26.84
N GLY A 256 56.92 0.21 26.87
CA GLY A 256 58.20 0.92 26.77
C GLY A 256 58.14 2.43 26.52
N ARG A 257 58.72 3.19 27.44
CA ARG A 257 59.07 4.62 27.36
C ARG A 257 59.90 4.99 26.12
N GLY A 258 59.83 6.28 25.74
CA GLY A 258 61.01 7.03 25.31
C GLY A 258 60.93 7.62 23.90
N GLY A 259 61.04 8.94 23.81
CA GLY A 259 61.18 9.67 22.55
C GLY A 259 62.52 9.41 21.86
N GLY A 260 62.53 9.61 20.55
CA GLY A 260 63.73 9.60 19.71
C GLY A 260 63.37 9.45 18.23
N CYS A 261 63.41 10.56 17.48
CA CYS A 261 63.59 10.56 16.02
C CYS A 261 64.89 9.80 15.63
N PRO A 262 65.10 9.28 14.40
CA PRO A 262 64.79 9.96 13.12
C PRO A 262 64.36 9.08 11.91
N CYS A 263 63.77 9.72 10.89
CA CYS A 263 63.70 9.15 9.53
C CYS A 263 65.11 8.93 8.95
N PRO A 264 65.36 7.93 8.08
CA PRO A 264 65.37 8.25 6.64
C PRO A 264 65.08 7.10 5.61
N LYS A 265 64.59 7.55 4.44
CA LYS A 265 64.88 7.14 3.04
C LYS A 265 64.38 5.79 2.44
N LYS A 266 63.46 5.99 1.47
CA LYS A 266 63.39 5.49 0.07
C LYS A 266 63.79 4.03 -0.22
N THR A 267 62.91 3.28 -0.90
CA THR A 267 63.11 2.73 -2.28
C THR A 267 61.77 2.27 -2.89
N LYS A 268 61.71 2.27 -4.22
CA LYS A 268 60.56 2.25 -5.14
C LYS A 268 59.99 0.85 -5.48
N ARG A 269 58.66 0.83 -5.68
CA ARG A 269 57.82 0.08 -6.67
C ARG A 269 57.58 -1.44 -6.47
N PRO A 270 56.49 -2.03 -7.03
CA PRO A 270 55.58 -1.49 -8.07
C PRO A 270 54.08 -1.40 -7.70
N MET A 271 53.41 -0.64 -8.56
CA MET A 271 51.96 -0.50 -8.69
C MET A 271 51.41 -1.69 -9.48
N GLU A 272 50.43 -2.37 -8.89
CA GLU A 272 49.43 -3.33 -9.43
C GLU A 272 48.83 -3.93 -8.12
N ASP A 273 47.57 -3.78 -7.73
CA ASP A 273 46.31 -3.82 -8.45
C ASP A 273 45.23 -3.23 -7.51
N HIS A 274 44.70 -2.05 -7.81
CA HIS A 274 43.64 -1.39 -7.02
C HIS A 274 42.45 -1.10 -7.93
N LEU A 275 41.84 -2.15 -8.50
CA LEU A 275 40.63 -2.01 -9.30
C LEU A 275 39.57 -3.11 -9.11
N GLU A 276 39.50 -3.79 -7.95
CA GLU A 276 38.47 -4.82 -7.73
C GLU A 276 37.51 -4.56 -6.55
N THR A 277 37.77 -3.60 -5.66
CA THR A 277 36.95 -3.44 -4.44
C THR A 277 35.80 -2.43 -4.56
N ALA A 278 35.79 -1.57 -5.60
CA ALA A 278 34.78 -0.52 -5.78
C ALA A 278 33.53 -0.97 -6.58
N SER A 279 33.62 -2.04 -7.37
CA SER A 279 32.53 -2.51 -8.24
C SER A 279 31.44 -3.30 -7.48
N HIS A 280 31.82 -4.11 -6.49
CA HIS A 280 30.87 -4.89 -5.69
C HIS A 280 29.92 -4.06 -4.79
N PRO A 281 30.34 -2.94 -4.17
CA PRO A 281 29.45 -2.07 -3.41
C PRO A 281 28.37 -1.39 -4.26
N LEU A 282 28.73 -0.92 -5.46
CA LEU A 282 27.79 -0.21 -6.35
C LEU A 282 26.76 -1.18 -6.95
N ALA A 283 27.20 -2.37 -7.38
CA ALA A 283 26.30 -3.41 -7.89
C ALA A 283 25.28 -3.85 -6.82
N LYS A 284 25.70 -4.02 -5.57
CA LYS A 284 24.80 -4.32 -4.45
C LYS A 284 23.79 -3.21 -4.20
N LEU A 285 24.21 -1.95 -4.27
CA LEU A 285 23.33 -0.80 -4.09
C LEU A 285 22.32 -0.67 -5.24
N ALA A 286 22.79 -0.83 -6.48
CA ALA A 286 21.93 -0.86 -7.66
C ALA A 286 20.90 -1.99 -7.57
N PHE A 287 21.31 -3.19 -7.14
CA PHE A 287 20.39 -4.30 -6.90
C PHE A 287 19.29 -3.95 -5.90
N ILE A 288 19.64 -3.33 -4.75
CA ILE A 288 18.64 -2.92 -3.75
C ILE A 288 17.66 -1.91 -4.33
N TYR A 289 18.12 -0.89 -5.07
CA TYR A 289 17.21 0.09 -5.68
C TYR A 289 16.32 -0.52 -6.76
N LEU A 290 16.85 -1.39 -7.62
CA LEU A 290 16.05 -2.10 -8.62
C LEU A 290 14.98 -2.98 -7.95
N LEU A 291 15.35 -3.64 -6.85
CA LEU A 291 14.44 -4.44 -6.05
C LEU A 291 13.32 -3.57 -5.47
N ILE A 292 13.64 -2.41 -4.88
CA ILE A 292 12.64 -1.48 -4.34
C ILE A 292 11.70 -0.99 -5.43
N ALA A 293 12.23 -0.60 -6.60
CA ALA A 293 11.42 -0.16 -7.73
C ALA A 293 10.45 -1.26 -8.19
N TRP A 294 10.95 -2.49 -8.33
CA TRP A 294 10.15 -3.66 -8.71
C TRP A 294 9.04 -3.95 -7.70
N VAL A 295 9.42 -4.06 -6.43
CA VAL A 295 8.47 -4.39 -5.36
C VAL A 295 7.40 -3.32 -5.24
N SER A 296 7.78 -2.04 -5.28
CA SER A 296 6.83 -0.93 -5.18
C SER A 296 5.92 -0.83 -6.40
N SER A 297 6.44 -1.12 -7.60
CA SER A 297 5.64 -1.24 -8.82
C SER A 297 4.55 -2.30 -8.65
N LEU A 298 4.91 -3.49 -8.16
CA LEU A 298 3.95 -4.57 -7.95
C LEU A 298 2.92 -4.25 -6.87
N THR A 299 3.34 -3.79 -5.69
CA THR A 299 2.43 -3.63 -4.54
C THR A 299 1.50 -2.43 -4.65
N ASN A 300 1.92 -1.35 -5.33
CA ASN A 300 1.19 -0.08 -5.32
C ASN A 300 0.59 0.28 -6.69
N GLY A 301 1.14 -0.25 -7.78
CA GLY A 301 0.67 0.06 -9.14
C GLY A 301 0.00 -1.14 -9.81
N VAL A 302 0.77 -2.20 -10.02
CA VAL A 302 0.37 -3.28 -10.93
C VAL A 302 -0.80 -4.09 -10.38
N LEU A 303 -0.61 -4.69 -9.21
CA LEU A 303 -1.59 -5.64 -8.66
C LEU A 303 -2.88 -4.97 -8.16
N PRO A 304 -2.84 -3.83 -7.44
CA PRO A 304 -4.06 -3.15 -7.01
C PRO A 304 -5.03 -2.84 -8.17
N SER A 305 -4.49 -2.48 -9.34
CA SER A 305 -5.27 -2.18 -10.55
C SER A 305 -6.13 -3.37 -11.03
N VAL A 306 -5.75 -4.61 -10.67
CA VAL A 306 -6.40 -5.84 -11.13
C VAL A 306 -6.98 -6.70 -10.00
N GLN A 307 -6.99 -6.19 -8.77
CA GLN A 307 -7.46 -6.96 -7.62
C GLN A 307 -8.92 -7.38 -7.76
N SER A 308 -9.79 -6.49 -8.25
CA SER A 308 -11.19 -6.76 -8.57
C SER A 308 -11.32 -7.94 -9.54
N TYR A 309 -10.59 -7.90 -10.65
CA TYR A 309 -10.57 -8.95 -11.68
C TYR A 309 -10.11 -10.31 -11.15
N SER A 310 -9.18 -10.33 -10.18
CA SER A 310 -8.68 -11.58 -9.59
C SER A 310 -9.60 -12.18 -8.51
N CYS A 311 -10.26 -11.35 -7.68
CA CYS A 311 -10.95 -11.81 -6.48
C CYS A 311 -12.47 -11.88 -6.63
N LEU A 312 -13.09 -10.94 -7.35
CA LEU A 312 -14.56 -10.93 -7.52
C LEU A 312 -15.11 -12.17 -8.24
N PRO A 313 -14.40 -12.85 -9.16
CA PRO A 313 -14.89 -14.11 -9.72
C PRO A 313 -15.09 -15.24 -8.70
N TYR A 314 -14.40 -15.19 -7.55
CA TYR A 314 -14.59 -16.10 -6.41
C TYR A 314 -15.64 -15.60 -5.40
N GLY A 315 -16.22 -14.43 -5.67
CA GLY A 315 -17.26 -13.81 -4.84
C GLY A 315 -16.73 -12.73 -3.90
N ASN A 316 -17.67 -11.96 -3.36
CA ASN A 316 -17.36 -10.77 -2.57
C ASN A 316 -16.67 -11.08 -1.24
N ALA A 317 -16.93 -12.26 -0.66
CA ALA A 317 -16.26 -12.69 0.56
C ALA A 317 -14.75 -12.84 0.35
N ALA A 318 -14.34 -13.47 -0.77
CA ALA A 318 -12.93 -13.60 -1.13
C ALA A 318 -12.29 -12.22 -1.40
N TYR A 319 -13.01 -11.31 -2.07
CA TYR A 319 -12.55 -9.93 -2.28
C TYR A 319 -12.33 -9.17 -0.97
N HIS A 320 -13.35 -9.09 -0.11
CA HIS A 320 -13.25 -8.37 1.16
C HIS A 320 -12.18 -8.97 2.06
N LEU A 321 -12.12 -10.30 2.16
CA LEU A 321 -11.12 -10.97 2.98
C LEU A 321 -9.70 -10.72 2.46
N SER A 322 -9.50 -10.79 1.14
CA SER A 322 -8.22 -10.47 0.49
C SER A 322 -7.79 -9.02 0.73
N ALA A 323 -8.68 -8.04 0.51
CA ALA A 323 -8.39 -6.62 0.72
C ALA A 323 -8.05 -6.33 2.20
N THR A 324 -8.84 -6.88 3.12
CA THR A 324 -8.69 -6.65 4.57
C THR A 324 -7.40 -7.27 5.10
N LEU A 325 -7.18 -8.56 4.85
CA LEU A 325 -6.01 -9.26 5.39
C LEU A 325 -4.72 -8.74 4.75
N SER A 326 -4.74 -8.36 3.47
CA SER A 326 -3.61 -7.70 2.82
C SER A 326 -3.27 -6.36 3.48
N SER A 327 -4.28 -5.53 3.81
CA SER A 327 -4.05 -4.24 4.49
C SER A 327 -3.42 -4.42 5.88
N MET A 328 -3.79 -5.48 6.60
CA MET A 328 -3.19 -5.83 7.90
C MET A 328 -1.79 -6.43 7.79
N ALA A 329 -1.48 -7.07 6.65
CA ALA A 329 -0.18 -7.71 6.44
C ALA A 329 0.99 -6.71 6.45
N ASN A 330 0.77 -5.46 6.03
CA ASN A 330 1.80 -4.42 6.01
C ASN A 330 2.28 -4.00 7.43
N PRO A 331 1.40 -3.57 8.36
CA PRO A 331 1.78 -3.34 9.76
C PRO A 331 2.36 -4.57 10.45
N LEU A 332 1.82 -5.76 10.17
CA LEU A 332 2.35 -7.00 10.71
C LEU A 332 3.78 -7.24 10.22
N ALA A 333 4.06 -7.00 8.93
CA ALA A 333 5.39 -7.10 8.37
C ALA A 333 6.36 -6.10 9.03
N CYS A 334 5.92 -4.88 9.34
CA CYS A 334 6.70 -3.90 10.11
C CYS A 334 7.06 -4.42 11.50
N ILE A 335 6.10 -5.01 12.23
CA ILE A 335 6.33 -5.61 13.55
C ILE A 335 7.29 -6.80 13.44
N VAL A 336 7.07 -7.69 12.49
CA VAL A 336 7.95 -8.85 12.25
C VAL A 336 9.36 -8.40 11.90
N ALA A 337 9.53 -7.38 11.07
CA ALA A 337 10.83 -6.80 10.73
C ALA A 337 11.55 -6.19 11.95
N MET A 338 10.80 -5.68 12.93
CA MET A 338 11.37 -5.18 14.19
C MET A 338 11.98 -6.31 15.04
N PHE A 339 11.34 -7.47 15.11
CA PHE A 339 11.81 -8.61 15.92
C PHE A 339 12.77 -9.55 15.18
N LEU A 340 12.64 -9.64 13.85
CA LEU A 340 13.41 -10.53 12.99
C LEU A 340 14.06 -9.73 11.85
N PRO A 341 15.07 -8.88 12.13
CA PRO A 341 15.73 -8.09 11.10
C PRO A 341 16.64 -8.95 10.21
N GLY A 342 16.13 -9.40 9.07
CA GLY A 342 16.87 -10.15 8.07
C GLY A 342 17.69 -9.25 7.14
N ARG A 343 18.95 -8.96 7.45
CA ARG A 343 19.82 -8.07 6.64
C ARG A 343 20.52 -8.74 5.45
N SER A 344 20.21 -10.02 5.18
CA SER A 344 20.82 -10.77 4.08
C SER A 344 20.20 -10.36 2.74
N LEU A 345 21.04 -9.92 1.80
CA LEU A 345 20.60 -9.61 0.42
C LEU A 345 20.08 -10.85 -0.31
N ALA A 346 20.61 -12.04 -0.01
CA ALA A 346 20.12 -13.29 -0.58
C ALA A 346 18.71 -13.61 -0.06
N LEU A 347 18.45 -13.37 1.24
CA LEU A 347 17.11 -13.52 1.81
C LEU A 347 16.13 -12.52 1.18
N LEU A 348 16.52 -11.25 1.02
CA LEU A 348 15.70 -10.25 0.35
C LEU A 348 15.37 -10.64 -1.09
N GLY A 349 16.37 -11.11 -1.85
CA GLY A 349 16.17 -11.62 -3.20
C GLY A 349 15.22 -12.82 -3.25
N ALA A 350 15.40 -13.80 -2.36
CA ALA A 350 14.54 -14.98 -2.28
C ALA A 350 13.09 -14.62 -1.90
N LEU A 351 12.89 -13.73 -0.92
CA LEU A 351 11.56 -13.24 -0.54
C LEU A 351 10.91 -12.42 -1.65
N THR A 352 11.70 -11.64 -2.40
CA THR A 352 11.19 -10.89 -3.57
C THR A 352 10.72 -11.84 -4.67
N LEU A 353 11.49 -12.91 -4.94
CA LEU A 353 11.09 -13.94 -5.90
C LEU A 353 9.82 -14.67 -5.46
N ALA A 354 9.74 -15.05 -4.17
CA ALA A 354 8.56 -15.69 -3.60
C ALA A 354 7.32 -14.78 -3.68
N GLY A 355 7.45 -13.51 -3.26
CA GLY A 355 6.38 -12.52 -3.37
C GLY A 355 5.96 -12.28 -4.82
N THR A 356 6.92 -12.19 -5.74
CA THR A 356 6.65 -12.04 -7.18
C THR A 356 5.92 -13.26 -7.74
N ALA A 357 6.20 -14.48 -7.26
CA ALA A 357 5.48 -15.68 -7.68
C ALA A 357 4.00 -15.64 -7.25
N PHE A 358 3.70 -15.21 -6.02
CA PHE A 358 2.32 -14.99 -5.58
C PHE A 358 1.62 -13.89 -6.41
N GLY A 359 2.34 -12.79 -6.69
CA GLY A 359 1.83 -11.73 -7.56
C GLY A 359 1.55 -12.20 -8.99
N ALA A 360 2.43 -13.04 -9.56
CA ALA A 360 2.24 -13.63 -10.87
C ALA A 360 1.03 -14.56 -10.91
N TYR A 361 0.79 -15.35 -9.86
CA TYR A 361 -0.43 -16.13 -9.72
C TYR A 361 -1.67 -15.22 -9.70
N ASN A 362 -1.68 -14.16 -8.86
CA ASN A 362 -2.82 -13.23 -8.79
C ASN A 362 -3.10 -12.56 -10.14
N MET A 363 -2.04 -12.16 -10.86
CA MET A 363 -2.15 -11.59 -12.20
C MET A 363 -2.69 -12.62 -13.21
N ALA A 364 -2.21 -13.87 -13.17
CA ALA A 364 -2.72 -14.93 -14.05
C ALA A 364 -4.22 -15.16 -13.82
N ILE A 365 -4.66 -15.21 -12.56
CA ILE A 365 -6.08 -15.31 -12.21
C ILE A 365 -6.88 -14.10 -12.73
N ALA A 366 -6.34 -12.88 -12.66
CA ALA A 366 -6.98 -11.70 -13.23
C ALA A 366 -7.12 -11.79 -14.77
N VAL A 367 -6.07 -12.24 -15.47
CA VAL A 367 -6.10 -12.42 -16.94
C VAL A 367 -7.07 -13.53 -17.35
N MET A 368 -7.22 -14.57 -16.54
CA MET A 368 -8.19 -15.66 -16.79
C MET A 368 -9.64 -15.29 -16.46
N SER A 369 -9.88 -14.11 -15.88
CA SER A 369 -11.23 -13.58 -15.69
C SER A 369 -11.91 -13.43 -17.05
N PRO A 370 -13.14 -13.97 -17.26
CA PRO A 370 -14.16 -14.21 -16.23
C PRO A 370 -14.14 -15.60 -15.57
N CYS A 371 -13.35 -16.56 -16.08
CA CYS A 371 -13.36 -17.96 -15.67
C CYS A 371 -11.99 -18.42 -15.12
N PRO A 372 -11.59 -17.95 -13.94
CA PRO A 372 -10.33 -18.37 -13.36
C PRO A 372 -10.35 -19.83 -12.90
N LEU A 373 -9.15 -20.40 -12.72
CA LEU A 373 -8.99 -21.75 -12.18
C LEU A 373 -9.70 -21.88 -10.82
N LEU A 374 -10.36 -23.01 -10.57
CA LEU A 374 -11.01 -23.29 -9.27
C LEU A 374 -12.15 -22.35 -8.88
N GLN A 375 -12.75 -21.58 -9.79
CA GLN A 375 -13.85 -20.63 -9.50
C GLN A 375 -15.03 -21.23 -8.71
N GLN A 376 -15.31 -22.53 -8.85
CA GLN A 376 -16.41 -23.22 -8.15
C GLN A 376 -15.98 -24.07 -6.95
N SER A 377 -14.68 -24.04 -6.61
CA SER A 377 -14.15 -24.82 -5.50
C SER A 377 -13.88 -23.90 -4.31
N GLN A 378 -14.22 -24.33 -3.09
CA GLN A 378 -13.85 -23.61 -1.87
C GLN A 378 -12.33 -23.42 -1.73
N TRP A 379 -11.54 -24.29 -2.38
CA TRP A 379 -10.10 -24.14 -2.45
C TRP A 379 -9.66 -22.93 -3.29
N GLY A 380 -10.44 -22.52 -4.29
CA GLY A 380 -10.18 -21.31 -5.08
C GLY A 380 -10.18 -20.07 -4.19
N ASP A 381 -11.24 -19.88 -3.41
CA ASP A 381 -11.42 -18.77 -2.47
C ASP A 381 -10.26 -18.69 -1.46
N VAL A 382 -9.90 -19.83 -0.86
CA VAL A 382 -8.82 -19.89 0.13
C VAL A 382 -7.47 -19.58 -0.51
N VAL A 383 -7.18 -20.14 -1.67
CA VAL A 383 -5.89 -19.94 -2.35
C VAL A 383 -5.71 -18.51 -2.82
N ILE A 384 -6.75 -17.88 -3.41
CA ILE A 384 -6.64 -16.50 -3.88
C ILE A 384 -6.43 -15.53 -2.70
N VAL A 385 -7.16 -15.72 -1.60
CA VAL A 385 -6.99 -14.90 -0.39
C VAL A 385 -5.59 -15.09 0.20
N LEU A 386 -5.14 -16.33 0.38
CA LEU A 386 -3.80 -16.60 0.92
C LEU A 386 -2.70 -16.03 0.02
N SER A 387 -2.84 -16.16 -1.29
CA SER A 387 -1.87 -15.63 -2.25
C SER A 387 -1.75 -14.11 -2.14
N TRP A 388 -2.86 -13.37 -2.05
CA TRP A 388 -2.86 -11.92 -1.84
C TRP A 388 -2.22 -11.48 -0.52
N VAL A 389 -2.52 -12.20 0.57
CA VAL A 389 -1.94 -11.92 1.89
C VAL A 389 -0.44 -12.19 1.89
N LEU A 390 -0.01 -13.32 1.34
CA LEU A 390 1.39 -13.69 1.25
C LEU A 390 2.16 -12.75 0.31
N PHE A 391 1.60 -12.40 -0.84
CA PHE A 391 2.13 -11.37 -1.74
C PHE A 391 2.39 -10.07 -0.99
N THR A 392 1.36 -9.53 -0.32
CA THR A 392 1.45 -8.23 0.36
C THR A 392 2.42 -8.30 1.54
N GLY A 393 2.31 -9.32 2.40
CA GLY A 393 3.15 -9.46 3.58
C GLY A 393 4.63 -9.67 3.26
N THR A 394 4.95 -10.56 2.31
CA THR A 394 6.34 -10.84 1.92
C THR A 394 7.01 -9.61 1.29
N LEU A 395 6.33 -8.94 0.37
CA LEU A 395 6.85 -7.76 -0.30
C LEU A 395 6.92 -6.53 0.62
N SER A 396 5.98 -6.38 1.56
CA SER A 396 6.04 -5.33 2.59
C SER A 396 7.25 -5.53 3.51
N TYR A 397 7.51 -6.77 3.95
CA TYR A 397 8.70 -7.08 4.75
C TYR A 397 9.99 -6.72 4.00
N VAL A 398 10.06 -7.06 2.72
CA VAL A 398 11.20 -6.73 1.85
C VAL A 398 11.42 -5.21 1.76
N LYS A 399 10.36 -4.42 1.55
CA LYS A 399 10.46 -2.94 1.54
C LYS A 399 10.99 -2.40 2.86
N VAL A 400 10.43 -2.84 3.99
CA VAL A 400 10.85 -2.41 5.33
C VAL A 400 12.33 -2.73 5.55
N MET A 401 12.75 -3.97 5.26
CA MET A 401 14.14 -4.37 5.45
C MET A 401 15.11 -3.68 4.49
N ALA A 402 14.70 -3.40 3.25
CA ALA A 402 15.49 -2.60 2.31
C ALA A 402 15.71 -1.17 2.85
N GLY A 403 14.66 -0.56 3.42
CA GLY A 403 14.75 0.72 4.11
C GLY A 403 15.71 0.68 5.30
N VAL A 404 15.65 -0.37 6.14
CA VAL A 404 16.59 -0.58 7.27
C VAL A 404 18.04 -0.67 6.79
N ILE A 405 18.30 -1.43 5.71
CA ILE A 405 19.65 -1.58 5.13
C ILE A 405 20.16 -0.23 4.60
N LEU A 406 19.35 0.51 3.82
CA LEU A 406 19.77 1.79 3.24
C LEU A 406 19.93 2.90 4.29
N ARG A 407 19.08 2.90 5.33
CA ARG A 407 19.23 3.80 6.48
C ARG A 407 20.56 3.61 7.20
N SER A 408 21.02 2.36 7.33
CA SER A 408 22.31 2.05 7.96
C SER A 408 23.52 2.55 7.16
N ARG A 409 23.34 2.84 5.87
CA ARG A 409 24.39 3.35 4.98
C ARG A 409 24.53 4.86 5.02
N SER A 410 23.46 5.61 4.76
CA SER A 410 23.46 7.07 4.83
C SER A 410 22.04 7.65 4.78
N HIS A 411 21.89 8.88 5.26
CA HIS A 411 20.66 9.65 5.10
C HIS A 411 20.29 9.85 3.62
N SER A 412 21.27 10.11 2.75
CA SER A 412 21.05 10.28 1.31
C SER A 412 20.47 9.01 0.66
N ALA A 413 20.96 7.84 1.05
CA ALA A 413 20.44 6.56 0.55
C ALA A 413 18.98 6.32 0.93
N LEU A 414 18.55 6.78 2.11
CA LEU A 414 17.15 6.70 2.53
C LEU A 414 16.23 7.66 1.74
N VAL A 415 16.74 8.84 1.36
CA VAL A 415 15.99 9.75 0.47
C VAL A 415 15.81 9.12 -0.91
N TRP A 416 16.86 8.52 -1.46
CA TRP A 416 16.78 7.78 -2.74
C TRP A 416 15.88 6.55 -2.65
N TYR A 417 15.83 5.84 -1.52
CA TYR A 417 14.86 4.78 -1.28
C TYR A 417 13.43 5.29 -1.52
N GLY A 418 13.05 6.41 -0.90
CA GLY A 418 11.72 6.99 -1.06
C GLY A 418 11.44 7.43 -2.50
N ALA A 419 12.41 8.04 -3.17
CA ALA A 419 12.27 8.44 -4.58
C ALA A 419 12.06 7.23 -5.52
N VAL A 420 12.81 6.16 -5.31
CA VAL A 420 12.75 4.94 -6.12
C VAL A 420 11.46 4.15 -5.85
N GLU A 421 10.99 4.10 -4.60
CA GLU A 421 9.70 3.52 -4.24
C GLU A 421 8.54 4.21 -4.97
N GLN A 422 8.54 5.54 -4.99
CA GLN A 422 7.50 6.33 -5.67
C GLN A 422 7.58 6.19 -7.19
N LEU A 423 8.79 6.22 -7.75
CA LEU A 423 9.00 5.99 -9.17
C LEU A 423 8.50 4.60 -9.59
N GLY A 424 8.84 3.55 -8.84
CA GLY A 424 8.37 2.20 -9.11
C GLY A 424 6.85 2.12 -9.11
N SER A 425 6.20 2.67 -8.09
CA SER A 425 4.74 2.71 -7.96
C SER A 425 4.08 3.45 -9.14
N LEU A 426 4.64 4.58 -9.56
CA LEU A 426 4.16 5.36 -10.71
C LEU A 426 4.31 4.58 -12.02
N LEU A 427 5.46 3.94 -12.25
CA LEU A 427 5.70 3.13 -13.43
C LEU A 427 4.72 1.96 -13.52
N GLY A 428 4.43 1.29 -12.39
CA GLY A 428 3.43 0.22 -12.34
C GLY A 428 2.03 0.70 -12.71
N ALA A 429 1.60 1.85 -12.19
CA ALA A 429 0.30 2.43 -12.52
C ALA A 429 0.20 2.90 -13.98
N LEU A 430 1.23 3.58 -14.50
CA LEU A 430 1.27 4.03 -15.90
C LEU A 430 1.31 2.86 -16.89
N LEU A 431 1.88 1.73 -16.49
CA LEU A 431 1.85 0.49 -17.26
C LEU A 431 0.46 -0.14 -17.27
N MET A 432 -0.16 -0.30 -16.09
CA MET A 432 -1.43 -1.00 -15.99
C MET A 432 -2.63 -0.20 -16.46
N PHE A 433 -2.62 1.13 -16.31
CA PHE A 433 -3.73 1.97 -16.72
C PHE A 433 -4.14 1.74 -18.19
N PRO A 434 -3.26 1.83 -19.21
CA PRO A 434 -3.64 1.52 -20.58
C PRO A 434 -3.98 0.04 -20.82
N LEU A 435 -3.31 -0.89 -20.13
CA LEU A 435 -3.59 -2.33 -20.26
C LEU A 435 -5.02 -2.68 -19.83
N VAL A 436 -5.50 -2.06 -18.75
CA VAL A 436 -6.86 -2.24 -18.25
C VAL A 436 -7.85 -1.44 -19.11
N ASN A 437 -7.65 -0.13 -19.23
CA ASN A 437 -8.67 0.79 -19.76
C ASN A 437 -8.73 0.95 -21.28
N ILE A 438 -7.59 0.80 -21.96
CA ILE A 438 -7.48 1.12 -23.40
C ILE A 438 -7.45 -0.16 -24.22
N TYR A 439 -6.60 -1.10 -23.80
CA TYR A 439 -6.43 -2.36 -24.53
C TYR A 439 -7.43 -3.44 -24.11
N GLY A 440 -8.11 -3.29 -22.98
CA GLY A 440 -9.13 -4.23 -22.51
C GLY A 440 -8.59 -5.64 -22.27
N PHE A 441 -7.36 -5.77 -21.76
CA PHE A 441 -6.74 -7.09 -21.51
C PHE A 441 -7.46 -7.91 -20.44
N PHE A 442 -8.28 -7.28 -19.60
CA PHE A 442 -9.00 -7.91 -18.50
C PHE A 442 -10.50 -7.86 -18.79
N THR A 443 -11.17 -8.99 -18.57
CA THR A 443 -12.62 -9.09 -18.78
C THR A 443 -13.32 -9.21 -17.43
N SER A 444 -14.40 -8.47 -17.24
CA SER A 444 -15.22 -8.54 -16.02
C SER A 444 -15.92 -9.89 -15.90
N ALA A 445 -15.93 -10.48 -14.69
CA ALA A 445 -16.64 -11.72 -14.41
C ALA A 445 -18.06 -11.50 -13.91
N ASP A 446 -19.01 -12.24 -14.48
CA ASP A 446 -20.28 -12.51 -13.82
C ASP A 446 -20.11 -13.78 -12.96
N TYR A 447 -20.13 -13.63 -11.64
CA TYR A 447 -19.86 -14.69 -10.65
C TYR A 447 -20.71 -15.96 -10.89
N CYS A 448 -21.96 -15.80 -11.31
CA CYS A 448 -22.90 -16.90 -11.55
C CYS A 448 -22.93 -17.40 -13.00
N SER A 449 -22.34 -16.65 -13.94
CA SER A 449 -22.30 -17.05 -15.34
C SER A 449 -21.22 -18.09 -15.57
N LEU A 450 -21.62 -19.25 -16.08
CA LEU A 450 -20.71 -20.32 -16.51
C LEU A 450 -20.24 -20.17 -17.96
N ARG A 451 -20.61 -19.07 -18.63
CA ARG A 451 -20.23 -18.79 -20.02
C ARG A 451 -18.83 -18.19 -20.07
N CYS A 452 -17.85 -19.05 -20.25
CA CYS A 452 -16.50 -18.63 -20.59
C CYS A 452 -16.43 -18.36 -22.11
N PRO A 453 -15.85 -17.23 -22.56
CA PRO A 453 -15.53 -17.07 -23.97
C PRO A 453 -14.60 -18.23 -24.39
N ALA A 454 -14.91 -18.83 -25.54
CA ALA A 454 -14.23 -20.00 -26.08
C ALA A 454 -12.80 -19.71 -26.54
#